data_AF-A0A8T2YPE7-F1
#
_entry.id   AF-A0A8T2YPE7-F1
#
_cell.length_a   1.000
_cell.length_b   1.000
_cell.length_c   1.000
_cell.angle_alpha   90.00
_cell.angle_beta   90.00
_cell.angle_gamma   90.00
#
_symmetry.space_group_name_H-M   'P 1'
#
loop_
_entity.id
_entity.type
_entity.pdbx_description
1 polymer ?
#
loop_
_entity_poly.entity_id
_entity_poly.type
_entity_poly.pdbx_seq_one_letter_code
_entity_poly.pdbx_strand_id
1 'polypeptide(L)'
;MRSHDPGMNDLHEILSERGDQVIGREGCLEKIGGSVKSSDFNDSLLTWHIATDICYHADVPKKGHPDTKMSISLSNYMVYLLRDCPLLLPRGIGKERYTQTCSDVNKHSELLRQIISGRNNSWDSYETISQLEKDSSGTVSVLCAGFKLAKSLQSLETQDGWENKRKWEMISQVWVEMLTYAASHCGWKEHAQALTRGGELLTHVCLLMAHLGLSEQCLTS
;
A
#
# COMPACT_ATOMS: atom_id res chain seq x y z
N MET A 1 35.32 1.76 -20.83
CA MET A 1 34.39 2.43 -19.90
C MET A 1 33.09 2.65 -20.65
N ARG A 2 32.05 1.86 -20.37
CA ARG A 2 30.72 2.11 -20.97
C ARG A 2 30.19 3.41 -20.38
N SER A 3 29.85 4.35 -21.23
CA SER A 3 29.15 5.58 -20.86
C SER A 3 27.86 5.21 -20.14
N HIS A 4 27.69 5.75 -18.93
CA HIS A 4 26.47 5.64 -18.13
C HIS A 4 25.38 6.43 -18.86
N ASP A 5 24.28 5.77 -19.24
CA ASP A 5 23.15 6.42 -19.90
C ASP A 5 22.26 7.08 -18.83
N PRO A 6 22.18 8.42 -18.76
CA PRO A 6 21.39 9.12 -17.76
C PRO A 6 19.89 8.76 -17.83
N GLY A 7 19.34 8.43 -19.00
CA GLY A 7 17.93 8.06 -19.13
C GLY A 7 17.57 6.71 -18.50
N MET A 8 18.55 5.82 -18.34
CA MET A 8 18.37 4.51 -17.72
C MET A 8 18.35 4.59 -16.19
N ASN A 9 19.02 5.59 -15.61
CA ASN A 9 18.94 5.88 -14.18
C ASN A 9 17.58 6.45 -13.78
N ASP A 10 17.01 7.32 -14.61
CA ASP A 10 15.69 7.92 -14.37
C ASP A 10 14.56 6.88 -14.40
N LEU A 11 14.63 5.90 -15.32
CA LEU A 11 13.61 4.84 -15.40
C LEU A 11 13.66 3.90 -14.19
N HIS A 12 14.84 3.48 -13.76
CA HIS A 12 14.99 2.61 -12.59
C HIS A 12 14.48 3.31 -11.32
N GLU A 13 14.74 4.61 -11.17
CA GLU A 13 14.20 5.41 -10.07
C GLU A 13 12.68 5.42 -10.10
N ILE A 14 12.06 5.77 -11.24
CA ILE A 14 10.59 5.77 -11.42
C ILE A 14 9.97 4.42 -11.10
N LEU A 15 10.58 3.32 -11.54
CA LEU A 15 10.03 1.97 -11.33
C LEU A 15 10.21 1.48 -9.88
N SER A 16 11.12 2.07 -9.12
CA SER A 16 11.40 1.73 -7.72
C SER A 16 10.45 2.40 -6.72
N GLU A 17 9.69 3.41 -7.16
CA GLU A 17 8.72 4.14 -6.35
C GLU A 17 7.56 3.25 -5.91
N ARG A 18 7.18 3.35 -4.63
CA ARG A 18 6.10 2.55 -4.01
C ARG A 18 4.99 3.40 -3.40
N GLY A 19 4.93 4.67 -3.77
CA GLY A 19 4.12 5.71 -3.13
C GLY A 19 4.96 6.90 -2.66
N ASP A 20 6.29 6.78 -2.62
CA ASP A 20 7.15 7.83 -2.09
C ASP A 20 7.22 9.08 -2.98
N GLN A 21 7.15 8.93 -4.31
CA GLN A 21 7.03 10.05 -5.22
C GLN A 21 5.73 10.84 -4.95
N VAL A 22 4.58 10.16 -4.86
CA VAL A 22 3.29 10.81 -4.52
C VAL A 22 3.38 11.53 -3.17
N ILE A 23 3.86 10.84 -2.14
CA ILE A 23 3.98 11.40 -0.79
C ILE A 23 4.94 12.60 -0.77
N GLY A 24 6.02 12.56 -1.56
CA GLY A 24 6.98 13.65 -1.75
C GLY A 24 6.37 14.87 -2.40
N ARG A 25 5.67 14.67 -3.52
CA ARG A 25 4.96 15.74 -4.25
C ARG A 25 3.93 16.44 -3.37
N GLU A 26 3.27 15.71 -2.49
CA GLU A 26 2.31 16.26 -1.54
C GLU A 26 2.94 16.86 -0.26
N GLY A 27 4.26 16.82 -0.11
CA GLY A 27 4.97 17.38 1.05
C GLY A 27 4.79 16.57 2.34
N CYS A 28 4.47 15.28 2.23
CA CYS A 28 4.10 14.40 3.35
C CYS A 28 5.20 13.39 3.74
N LEU A 29 6.40 13.49 3.19
CA LEU A 29 7.50 12.53 3.43
C LEU A 29 7.89 12.39 4.89
N GLU A 30 7.98 13.51 5.63
CA GLU A 30 8.33 13.47 7.05
C GLU A 30 7.26 12.76 7.89
N LYS A 31 5.98 12.87 7.50
CA LYS A 31 4.86 12.37 8.28
C LYS A 31 4.52 10.90 7.98
N ILE A 32 4.55 10.50 6.71
CA ILE A 32 4.12 9.16 6.26
C ILE A 32 5.12 8.46 5.33
N GLY A 33 6.22 9.09 4.93
CA GLY A 33 7.17 8.50 3.96
C GLY A 33 7.80 7.19 4.43
N GLY A 34 7.96 6.99 5.73
CA GLY A 34 8.44 5.71 6.29
C GLY A 34 7.52 4.51 6.00
N SER A 35 6.23 4.74 5.73
CA SER A 35 5.24 3.68 5.53
C SER A 35 5.36 2.92 4.19
N VAL A 36 5.95 3.55 3.18
CA VAL A 36 6.19 2.96 1.84
C VAL A 36 7.63 2.47 1.64
N LYS A 37 8.51 2.75 2.62
CA LYS A 37 9.95 2.45 2.54
C LYS A 37 10.37 1.17 3.27
N SER A 38 9.42 0.31 3.68
CA SER A 38 9.78 -0.97 4.31
C SER A 38 10.69 -1.78 3.38
N SER A 39 11.62 -2.55 3.95
CA SER A 39 12.48 -3.45 3.17
C SER A 39 11.69 -4.57 2.51
N ASP A 40 10.57 -5.00 3.12
CA ASP A 40 9.63 -5.92 2.49
C ASP A 40 8.45 -5.12 1.92
N PHE A 41 8.23 -5.22 0.60
CA PHE A 41 7.08 -4.63 -0.08
C PHE A 41 5.74 -5.05 0.55
N ASN A 42 5.64 -6.31 0.99
CA ASN A 42 4.41 -6.86 1.55
C ASN A 42 4.04 -6.21 2.89
N ASP A 43 5.03 -5.76 3.67
CA ASP A 43 4.78 -5.00 4.91
C ASP A 43 4.12 -3.65 4.60
N SER A 44 4.66 -2.92 3.62
CA SER A 44 4.09 -1.65 3.18
C SER A 44 2.69 -1.85 2.59
N LEU A 45 2.49 -2.85 1.75
CA LEU A 45 1.18 -3.21 1.18
C LEU A 45 0.13 -3.45 2.26
N LEU A 46 0.43 -4.31 3.24
CA LEU A 46 -0.50 -4.62 4.33
C LEU A 46 -0.74 -3.41 5.25
N THR A 47 0.31 -2.66 5.57
CA THR A 47 0.23 -1.42 6.36
C THR A 47 -0.73 -0.43 5.71
N TRP A 48 -0.58 -0.19 4.40
CA TRP A 48 -1.44 0.69 3.64
C TRP A 48 -2.86 0.15 3.50
N HIS A 49 -3.04 -1.17 3.35
CA HIS A 49 -4.36 -1.78 3.30
C HIS A 49 -5.16 -1.52 4.58
N ILE A 50 -4.56 -1.81 5.74
CA ILE A 50 -5.18 -1.56 7.04
C ILE A 50 -5.49 -0.08 7.20
N ALA A 51 -4.54 0.80 6.86
CA ALA A 51 -4.74 2.24 6.99
C ALA A 51 -5.90 2.75 6.10
N THR A 52 -5.96 2.28 4.86
CA THR A 52 -7.01 2.63 3.90
C THR A 52 -8.38 2.20 4.40
N ASP A 53 -8.49 0.98 4.94
CA ASP A 53 -9.74 0.44 5.48
C ASP A 53 -10.22 1.23 6.71
N ILE A 54 -9.33 1.53 7.65
CA ILE A 54 -9.63 2.37 8.81
C ILE A 54 -10.09 3.76 8.37
N CYS A 55 -9.36 4.41 7.45
CA CYS A 55 -9.74 5.72 6.92
C CYS A 55 -11.12 5.68 6.24
N TYR A 56 -11.42 4.64 5.47
CA TYR A 56 -12.71 4.46 4.80
C TYR A 56 -13.86 4.38 5.80
N HIS A 57 -13.67 3.67 6.90
CA HIS A 57 -14.67 3.55 7.95
C HIS A 57 -14.79 4.79 8.84
N ALA A 58 -13.70 5.53 9.06
CA ALA A 58 -13.75 6.80 9.76
C ALA A 58 -14.45 7.90 8.93
N ASP A 59 -14.34 7.84 7.59
CA ASP A 59 -14.89 8.84 6.68
C ASP A 59 -16.34 8.54 6.23
N VAL A 60 -17.08 7.66 6.93
CA VAL A 60 -18.47 7.26 6.60
C VAL A 60 -19.41 8.40 6.21
N PRO A 61 -19.42 9.59 6.86
CA PRO A 61 -20.30 10.69 6.45
C PRO A 61 -19.92 11.37 5.12
N LYS A 62 -18.71 11.10 4.59
CA LYS A 62 -18.12 11.76 3.41
C LYS A 62 -17.91 10.79 2.23
N LYS A 63 -18.47 9.58 2.31
CA LYS A 63 -18.31 8.53 1.29
C LYS A 63 -18.97 8.95 -0.03
N GLY A 64 -18.25 8.82 -1.14
CA GLY A 64 -18.80 9.05 -2.47
C GLY A 64 -17.80 9.46 -3.55
N HIS A 65 -16.59 9.85 -3.17
CA HIS A 65 -15.58 10.25 -4.16
C HIS A 65 -15.12 9.04 -5.00
N PRO A 66 -14.90 9.22 -6.32
CA PRO A 66 -14.32 8.17 -7.17
C PRO A 66 -13.01 7.61 -6.62
N ASP A 67 -12.13 8.47 -6.09
CA ASP A 67 -10.85 8.04 -5.52
C ASP A 67 -11.04 7.13 -4.32
N THR A 68 -12.02 7.39 -3.43
CA THR A 68 -12.31 6.48 -2.32
C THR A 68 -12.65 5.07 -2.80
N LYS A 69 -13.45 4.96 -3.86
CA LYS A 69 -13.82 3.66 -4.45
C LYS A 69 -12.62 2.99 -5.12
N MET A 70 -11.80 3.78 -5.82
CA MET A 70 -10.60 3.30 -6.48
C MET A 70 -9.56 2.81 -5.46
N SER A 71 -9.27 3.59 -4.41
CA SER A 71 -8.37 3.20 -3.32
C SER A 71 -8.78 1.88 -2.69
N ILE A 72 -10.07 1.71 -2.36
CA ILE A 72 -10.57 0.44 -1.77
C ILE A 72 -10.47 -0.72 -2.76
N SER A 73 -10.82 -0.49 -4.03
CA SER A 73 -10.75 -1.54 -5.06
C SER A 73 -9.31 -2.00 -5.31
N LEU A 74 -8.37 -1.06 -5.44
CA LEU A 74 -6.95 -1.36 -5.62
C LEU A 74 -6.37 -2.02 -4.37
N SER A 75 -6.69 -1.50 -3.18
CA SER A 75 -6.23 -2.07 -1.92
C SER A 75 -6.67 -3.53 -1.74
N ASN A 76 -7.95 -3.82 -1.99
CA ASN A 76 -8.48 -5.18 -1.94
C ASN A 76 -7.85 -6.08 -3.01
N TYR A 77 -7.64 -5.55 -4.22
CA TYR A 77 -6.98 -6.30 -5.29
C TYR A 77 -5.54 -6.68 -4.93
N MET A 78 -4.77 -5.75 -4.36
CA MET A 78 -3.38 -6.00 -3.96
C MET A 78 -3.28 -7.06 -2.84
N VAL A 79 -4.22 -7.07 -1.89
CA VAL A 79 -4.29 -8.13 -0.88
C VAL A 79 -4.76 -9.46 -1.47
N TYR A 80 -5.68 -9.45 -2.44
CA TYR A 80 -6.03 -10.64 -3.21
C TYR A 80 -4.80 -11.24 -3.89
N LEU A 81 -3.97 -10.42 -4.55
CA LEU A 81 -2.73 -10.90 -5.15
C LEU A 81 -1.80 -11.52 -4.09
N LEU A 82 -1.65 -10.87 -2.94
CA LEU A 82 -0.83 -11.38 -1.83
C LEU A 82 -1.30 -12.76 -1.33
N ARG A 83 -2.61 -12.98 -1.27
CA ARG A 83 -3.22 -14.20 -0.74
C ARG A 83 -3.28 -15.34 -1.76
N ASP A 84 -3.78 -15.05 -2.96
CA ASP A 84 -4.21 -16.05 -3.93
C ASP A 84 -3.27 -16.14 -5.14
N CYS A 85 -2.57 -15.05 -5.47
CA CYS A 85 -1.62 -14.99 -6.59
C CYS A 85 -0.22 -14.48 -6.17
N PRO A 86 0.40 -14.97 -5.08
CA PRO A 86 1.59 -14.36 -4.48
C PRO A 86 2.82 -14.32 -5.41
N LEU A 87 2.87 -15.19 -6.43
CA LEU A 87 3.93 -15.19 -7.44
C LEU A 87 3.89 -13.95 -8.34
N LEU A 88 2.76 -13.24 -8.39
CA LEU A 88 2.61 -11.99 -9.13
C LEU A 88 3.08 -10.78 -8.33
N LEU A 89 3.41 -10.93 -7.05
CA LEU A 89 3.98 -9.85 -6.25
C LEU A 89 5.52 -9.98 -6.16
N PRO A 90 6.21 -8.87 -5.85
CA PRO A 90 7.62 -8.91 -5.51
C PRO A 90 7.93 -9.98 -4.45
N ARG A 91 9.01 -10.74 -4.66
CA ARG A 91 9.39 -11.84 -3.76
C ARG A 91 9.63 -11.30 -2.35
N GLY A 92 9.10 -12.01 -1.35
CA GLY A 92 9.22 -11.66 0.06
C GLY A 92 8.52 -12.69 0.94
N ILE A 93 8.34 -12.38 2.23
CA ILE A 93 7.66 -13.25 3.19
C ILE A 93 6.16 -12.93 3.28
N GLY A 94 5.56 -12.59 2.13
CA GLY A 94 4.22 -12.04 2.05
C GLY A 94 3.13 -12.93 2.64
N LYS A 95 3.21 -14.25 2.44
CA LYS A 95 2.21 -15.21 2.94
C LYS A 95 2.29 -15.37 4.47
N GLU A 96 3.49 -15.51 4.99
CA GLU A 96 3.77 -15.57 6.43
C GLU A 96 3.33 -14.28 7.10
N ARG A 97 3.64 -13.14 6.47
CA ARG A 97 3.25 -11.81 6.96
C ARG A 97 1.75 -11.59 6.94
N TYR A 98 1.07 -11.97 5.85
CA TYR A 98 -0.39 -11.94 5.78
C TYR A 98 -1.01 -12.78 6.91
N THR A 99 -0.52 -14.01 7.11
CA THR A 99 -1.03 -14.91 8.15
C THR A 99 -0.82 -14.34 9.55
N GLN A 100 0.37 -13.81 9.84
CA GLN A 100 0.64 -13.14 11.11
C GLN A 100 -0.26 -11.92 11.32
N THR A 101 -0.42 -11.09 10.28
CA THR A 101 -1.27 -9.89 10.34
C THR A 101 -2.73 -10.27 10.60
N CYS A 102 -3.25 -11.34 9.98
CA CYS A 102 -4.58 -11.85 10.28
C CYS A 102 -4.71 -12.33 11.74
N SER A 103 -3.68 -12.99 12.28
CA SER A 103 -3.65 -13.38 13.70
C SER A 103 -3.73 -12.17 14.61
N ASP A 104 -2.91 -11.14 14.33
CA ASP A 104 -2.90 -9.89 15.09
C ASP A 104 -4.26 -9.18 15.02
N VAL A 105 -4.89 -9.11 13.83
CA VAL A 105 -6.23 -8.54 13.64
C VAL A 105 -7.29 -9.30 14.43
N ASN A 106 -7.27 -10.64 14.37
CA ASN A 106 -8.22 -11.47 15.10
C ASN A 106 -8.08 -11.31 16.62
N LYS A 107 -6.83 -11.27 17.11
CA LYS A 107 -6.51 -11.05 18.52
C LYS A 107 -7.08 -9.73 19.05
N HIS A 108 -7.10 -8.69 18.22
CA HIS A 108 -7.58 -7.35 18.59
C HIS A 108 -8.99 -7.02 18.04
N SER A 109 -9.73 -7.99 17.51
CA SER A 109 -10.98 -7.77 16.77
C SER A 109 -12.04 -6.95 17.53
N GLU A 110 -12.17 -7.12 18.85
CA GLU A 110 -13.09 -6.33 19.67
C GLU A 110 -12.72 -4.84 19.70
N LEU A 111 -11.44 -4.55 19.93
CA LEU A 111 -10.87 -3.20 19.91
C LEU A 111 -11.10 -2.55 18.54
N LEU A 112 -10.76 -3.28 17.47
CA LEU A 112 -10.95 -2.83 16.08
C LEU A 112 -12.41 -2.50 15.78
N ARG A 113 -13.34 -3.36 16.22
CA ARG A 113 -14.78 -3.16 16.03
C ARG A 113 -15.28 -1.91 16.73
N GLN A 114 -14.80 -1.61 17.94
CA GLN A 114 -15.17 -0.41 18.69
C GLN A 114 -14.69 0.87 17.99
N ILE A 115 -13.49 0.83 17.42
CA ILE A 115 -12.90 1.92 16.63
C ILE A 115 -13.72 2.15 15.35
N ILE A 116 -13.90 1.10 14.54
CA ILE A 116 -14.59 1.17 13.25
C ILE A 116 -16.05 1.57 13.38
N SER A 117 -16.74 1.14 14.44
CA SER A 117 -18.14 1.49 14.67
C SER A 117 -18.36 2.92 15.18
N GLY A 118 -17.30 3.71 15.34
CA GLY A 118 -17.38 5.08 15.87
C GLY A 118 -17.86 5.14 17.33
N ARG A 119 -17.95 3.98 18.01
CA ARG A 119 -18.34 3.88 19.42
C ARG A 119 -17.21 4.31 20.34
N ASN A 120 -15.97 4.26 19.83
CA ASN A 120 -14.80 4.79 20.46
C ASN A 120 -14.27 6.01 19.69
N ASN A 121 -14.63 7.22 20.14
CA ASN A 121 -14.11 8.48 19.62
C ASN A 121 -12.58 8.61 19.85
N SER A 122 -12.01 7.69 20.63
CA SER A 122 -10.64 7.66 21.10
C SER A 122 -9.76 6.66 20.32
N TRP A 123 -10.03 6.39 19.04
CA TRP A 123 -9.07 5.63 18.21
C TRP A 123 -7.74 6.38 18.03
N ASP A 124 -7.75 7.69 18.28
CA ASP A 124 -6.59 8.58 18.31
C ASP A 124 -5.82 8.53 19.66
N SER A 125 -6.30 7.81 20.68
CA SER A 125 -5.57 7.79 21.96
C SER A 125 -4.31 6.95 21.91
N TYR A 126 -3.30 7.46 22.60
CA TYR A 126 -2.04 6.78 22.88
C TYR A 126 -2.26 5.38 23.49
N GLU A 127 -3.35 5.18 24.21
CA GLU A 127 -3.69 3.93 24.89
C GLU A 127 -4.04 2.80 23.92
N THR A 128 -4.73 3.08 22.82
CA THR A 128 -5.02 2.10 21.75
C THR A 128 -3.74 1.60 21.08
N ILE A 129 -2.83 2.53 20.74
CA ILE A 129 -1.53 2.18 20.14
C ILE A 129 -0.68 1.38 21.14
N SER A 130 -0.66 1.81 22.41
CA SER A 130 0.08 1.10 23.47
C SER A 130 -0.43 -0.33 23.69
N GLN A 131 -1.73 -0.60 23.56
CA GLN A 131 -2.29 -1.95 23.64
C GLN A 131 -1.83 -2.83 22.47
N LEU A 132 -1.83 -2.29 21.24
CA LEU A 132 -1.32 -3.00 20.07
C LEU A 132 0.19 -3.28 20.16
N GLU A 133 0.95 -2.38 20.80
CA GLU A 133 2.41 -2.52 20.96
C GLU A 133 2.81 -3.49 22.06
N LYS A 134 2.13 -3.49 23.22
CA LYS A 134 2.41 -4.39 24.35
C LYS A 134 2.35 -5.87 23.96
N ASP A 135 1.52 -6.17 22.98
CA ASP A 135 1.27 -7.52 22.51
C ASP A 135 2.19 -7.93 21.34
N SER A 136 3.01 -7.00 20.84
CA SER A 136 4.00 -7.26 19.81
C SER A 136 5.29 -7.81 20.43
N SER A 137 5.89 -8.84 19.83
CA SER A 137 7.10 -9.52 20.33
C SER A 137 8.40 -8.70 20.17
N GLY A 138 8.33 -7.37 20.27
CA GLY A 138 9.45 -6.44 20.06
C GLY A 138 9.68 -6.02 18.60
N THR A 139 8.94 -6.58 17.64
CA THR A 139 8.90 -6.12 16.24
C THR A 139 7.65 -5.28 16.03
N VAL A 140 7.76 -4.15 15.31
CA VAL A 140 6.59 -3.31 14.99
C VAL A 140 5.60 -4.15 14.18
N SER A 141 4.46 -4.48 14.78
CA SER A 141 3.38 -5.21 14.10
C SER A 141 2.86 -4.38 12.93
N VAL A 142 2.62 -5.03 11.78
CA VAL A 142 1.99 -4.43 10.59
C VAL A 142 0.63 -3.82 10.93
N LEU A 143 -0.11 -4.44 11.87
CA LEU A 143 -1.35 -3.87 12.40
C LEU A 143 -1.12 -2.52 13.05
N CYS A 144 -0.14 -2.43 13.96
CA CYS A 144 0.22 -1.18 14.63
C CYS A 144 0.71 -0.12 13.64
N ALA A 145 1.54 -0.51 12.66
CA ALA A 145 1.98 0.38 11.60
C ALA A 145 0.80 0.94 10.79
N GLY A 146 -0.17 0.08 10.44
CA GLY A 146 -1.40 0.48 9.73
C GLY A 146 -2.24 1.48 10.54
N PHE A 147 -2.36 1.27 11.85
CA PHE A 147 -3.02 2.22 12.76
C PHE A 147 -2.33 3.57 12.81
N LYS A 148 -1.01 3.57 12.97
CA LYS A 148 -0.19 4.80 12.99
C LYS A 148 -0.33 5.56 11.67
N LEU A 149 -0.29 4.84 10.54
CA LEU A 149 -0.49 5.44 9.22
C LEU A 149 -1.90 6.02 9.08
N ALA A 150 -2.96 5.30 9.47
CA ALA A 150 -4.33 5.81 9.43
C ALA A 150 -4.48 7.12 10.23
N LYS A 151 -3.88 7.17 11.42
CA LYS A 151 -3.84 8.37 12.27
C LYS A 151 -3.12 9.53 11.58
N SER A 152 -1.95 9.28 10.99
CA SER A 152 -1.23 10.29 10.22
C SER A 152 -2.05 10.79 9.02
N LEU A 153 -2.72 9.90 8.29
CA LEU A 153 -3.59 10.27 7.16
C LEU A 153 -4.77 11.13 7.61
N GLN A 154 -5.42 10.79 8.72
CA GLN A 154 -6.53 11.58 9.26
C GLN A 154 -6.07 12.94 9.81
N SER A 155 -4.84 13.02 10.33
CA SER A 155 -4.24 14.29 10.79
C SER A 155 -4.06 15.30 9.65
N LEU A 156 -3.95 14.84 8.39
CA LEU A 156 -3.88 15.75 7.24
C LEU A 156 -5.13 16.64 7.15
N GLU A 157 -6.32 16.07 7.39
CA GLU A 157 -7.56 16.86 7.42
C GLU A 157 -7.71 17.67 8.71
N THR A 158 -7.45 17.04 9.86
CA THR A 158 -7.79 17.64 11.16
C THR A 158 -6.78 18.66 11.66
N GLN A 159 -5.51 18.55 11.24
CA GLN A 159 -4.40 19.40 11.70
C GLN A 159 -3.79 20.22 10.57
N ASP A 160 -3.64 19.63 9.37
CA ASP A 160 -2.96 20.31 8.25
C ASP A 160 -3.94 20.99 7.27
N GLY A 161 -5.25 20.93 7.56
CA GLY A 161 -6.29 21.64 6.80
C GLY A 161 -6.56 21.06 5.41
N TRP A 162 -6.21 19.81 5.14
CA TRP A 162 -6.50 19.17 3.86
C TRP A 162 -7.99 18.96 3.65
N GLU A 163 -8.42 19.07 2.40
CA GLU A 163 -9.71 18.54 1.97
C GLU A 163 -9.68 17.01 1.98
N ASN A 164 -10.78 16.38 2.41
CA ASN A 164 -10.96 14.93 2.35
C ASN A 164 -10.70 14.36 0.96
N LYS A 165 -11.14 15.08 -0.08
CA LYS A 165 -10.90 14.71 -1.48
C LYS A 165 -9.41 14.58 -1.79
N ARG A 166 -8.61 15.60 -1.43
CA ARG A 166 -7.15 15.60 -1.65
C ARG A 166 -6.48 14.43 -0.93
N LYS A 167 -6.91 14.11 0.29
CA LYS A 167 -6.42 12.94 1.04
C LYS A 167 -6.68 11.63 0.28
N TRP A 168 -7.92 11.43 -0.20
CA TRP A 168 -8.27 10.22 -0.94
C TRP A 168 -7.61 10.14 -2.31
N GLU A 169 -7.43 11.27 -3.00
CA GLU A 169 -6.66 11.35 -4.24
C GLU A 169 -5.22 10.88 -4.02
N MET A 170 -4.55 11.36 -2.97
CA MET A 170 -3.21 10.91 -2.62
C MET A 170 -3.16 9.41 -2.29
N ILE A 171 -4.09 8.90 -1.48
CA ILE A 171 -4.17 7.47 -1.16
C ILE A 171 -4.37 6.63 -2.45
N SER A 172 -5.23 7.08 -3.35
CA SER A 172 -5.49 6.46 -4.65
C SER A 172 -4.22 6.39 -5.51
N GLN A 173 -3.47 7.49 -5.58
CA GLN A 173 -2.21 7.54 -6.33
C GLN A 173 -1.12 6.64 -5.72
N VAL A 174 -1.02 6.55 -4.38
CA VAL A 174 -0.09 5.60 -3.74
C VAL A 174 -0.41 4.15 -4.12
N TRP A 175 -1.69 3.77 -4.15
CA TRP A 175 -2.08 2.43 -4.61
C TRP A 175 -1.75 2.19 -6.08
N VAL A 176 -1.83 3.21 -6.94
CA VAL A 176 -1.38 3.11 -8.33
C VAL A 176 0.13 2.88 -8.39
N GLU A 177 0.93 3.61 -7.61
CA GLU A 177 2.39 3.40 -7.57
C GLU A 177 2.76 2.00 -7.06
N MET A 178 2.09 1.50 -6.00
CA MET A 178 2.30 0.13 -5.54
C MET A 178 1.93 -0.92 -6.59
N LEU A 179 0.87 -0.68 -7.37
CA LEU A 179 0.44 -1.55 -8.46
C LEU A 179 1.47 -1.56 -9.60
N THR A 180 1.98 -0.38 -10.00
CA THR A 180 3.02 -0.28 -11.04
C THR A 180 4.34 -0.87 -10.58
N TYR A 181 4.72 -0.67 -9.32
CA TYR A 181 5.89 -1.32 -8.71
C TYR A 181 5.77 -2.84 -8.76
N ALA A 182 4.64 -3.39 -8.31
CA ALA A 182 4.42 -4.83 -8.35
C ALA A 182 4.44 -5.38 -9.78
N ALA A 183 3.90 -4.65 -10.76
CA ALA A 183 3.91 -5.05 -12.15
C ALA A 183 5.31 -5.02 -12.78
N SER A 184 6.15 -4.03 -12.44
CA SER A 184 7.53 -3.95 -12.94
C SER A 184 8.49 -4.94 -12.27
N HIS A 185 8.18 -5.36 -11.04
CA HIS A 185 8.99 -6.26 -10.23
C HIS A 185 8.48 -7.71 -10.21
N CYS A 186 7.38 -8.00 -10.89
CA CYS A 186 6.91 -9.36 -11.14
C CYS A 186 7.66 -9.95 -12.34
N GLY A 187 8.15 -11.18 -12.22
CA GLY A 187 8.88 -11.80 -13.32
C GLY A 187 8.01 -12.03 -14.56
N TRP A 188 8.59 -11.81 -15.74
CA TRP A 188 7.91 -12.07 -17.02
C TRP A 188 7.34 -13.49 -17.11
N LYS A 189 7.98 -14.49 -16.53
CA LYS A 189 7.50 -15.88 -16.55
C LYS A 189 6.16 -16.02 -15.82
N GLU A 190 6.04 -15.34 -14.69
CA GLU A 190 4.84 -15.30 -13.87
C GLU A 190 3.71 -14.55 -14.60
N HIS A 191 4.01 -13.43 -15.26
CA HIS A 191 3.07 -12.75 -16.16
C HIS A 191 2.61 -13.63 -17.33
N ALA A 192 3.54 -14.31 -18.02
CA ALA A 192 3.22 -15.22 -19.11
C ALA A 192 2.33 -16.38 -18.62
N GLN A 193 2.59 -16.90 -17.42
CA GLN A 193 1.76 -17.92 -16.80
C GLN A 193 0.34 -17.39 -16.50
N ALA A 194 0.20 -16.16 -16.00
CA ALA A 194 -1.11 -15.54 -15.77
C ALA A 194 -1.91 -15.41 -17.07
N LEU A 195 -1.28 -15.04 -18.19
CA LEU A 195 -1.94 -14.97 -19.51
C LEU A 195 -2.54 -16.31 -19.95
N THR A 196 -1.89 -17.44 -19.65
CA THR A 196 -2.45 -18.77 -19.96
C THR A 196 -3.75 -19.09 -19.22
N ARG A 197 -4.08 -18.33 -18.17
CA ARG A 197 -5.26 -18.51 -17.31
C ARG A 197 -6.32 -17.43 -17.51
N GLY A 198 -6.23 -16.65 -18.58
CA GLY A 198 -7.15 -15.54 -18.88
C GLY A 198 -6.62 -14.15 -18.54
N GLY A 199 -5.39 -14.07 -17.99
CA GLY A 199 -4.74 -12.82 -17.61
C GLY A 199 -5.15 -12.31 -16.23
N GLU A 200 -4.34 -11.40 -15.70
CA GLU A 200 -4.55 -10.71 -14.42
C GLU A 200 -4.45 -9.20 -14.65
N LEU A 201 -5.16 -8.37 -13.88
CA LEU A 201 -5.07 -6.90 -14.03
C LEU A 201 -3.61 -6.44 -13.95
N LEU A 202 -2.83 -6.95 -13.00
CA LEU A 202 -1.41 -6.63 -12.87
C LEU A 202 -0.61 -6.94 -14.15
N THR A 203 -0.96 -8.01 -14.85
CA THR A 203 -0.32 -8.37 -16.12
C THR A 203 -0.67 -7.38 -17.23
N HIS A 204 -1.90 -6.87 -17.26
CA HIS A 204 -2.28 -5.82 -18.20
C HIS A 204 -1.56 -4.50 -17.89
N VAL A 205 -1.37 -4.17 -16.61
CA VAL A 205 -0.56 -3.02 -16.19
C VAL A 205 0.89 -3.18 -16.65
N CYS A 206 1.49 -4.34 -16.46
CA CYS A 206 2.85 -4.63 -16.93
C CYS A 206 2.99 -4.44 -18.46
N LEU A 207 2.04 -4.98 -19.24
CA LEU A 207 2.03 -4.83 -20.69
C LEU A 207 1.83 -3.37 -21.13
N LEU A 208 0.97 -2.62 -20.45
CA LEU A 208 0.76 -1.20 -20.70
C LEU A 208 2.03 -0.39 -20.41
N MET A 209 2.70 -0.66 -19.28
CA MET A 209 3.97 -0.04 -18.93
C MET A 209 5.04 -0.34 -19.99
N ALA A 210 5.16 -1.59 -20.43
CA ALA A 210 6.08 -1.96 -21.51
C ALA A 210 5.77 -1.23 -22.82
N HIS A 211 4.49 -1.13 -23.20
CA HIS A 211 4.07 -0.37 -24.38
C HIS A 211 4.42 1.12 -24.29
N LEU A 212 4.42 1.70 -23.08
CA LEU A 212 4.81 3.09 -22.83
C LEU A 212 6.33 3.28 -22.64
N GLY A 213 7.14 2.22 -22.77
CA GLY A 213 8.59 2.28 -22.56
C GLY A 213 9.02 2.27 -21.10
N LEU A 214 8.12 1.94 -20.16
CA LEU A 214 8.35 1.91 -18.72
C LEU A 214 8.62 0.47 -18.23
N SER A 215 9.57 -0.24 -18.84
CA SER A 215 9.89 -1.61 -18.44
C SER A 215 11.36 -1.96 -18.63
N GLU A 216 11.99 -2.50 -17.58
CA GLU A 216 13.35 -3.04 -17.66
C GLU A 216 13.38 -4.47 -18.24
N GLN A 217 12.25 -5.18 -18.21
CA GLN A 217 12.16 -6.60 -18.55
C GLN A 217 12.38 -6.91 -20.04
N CYS A 218 12.34 -5.89 -20.90
CA CYS A 218 12.63 -6.02 -22.34
C CYS A 218 14.09 -5.70 -22.72
N LEU A 219 14.95 -5.29 -21.78
CA LEU A 219 16.29 -4.80 -22.09
C LEU A 219 17.41 -5.83 -21.91
N THR A 220 17.11 -7.06 -21.46
CA THR A 220 18.09 -8.14 -21.40
C THR A 220 17.96 -9.08 -22.60
N SER A 221 18.57 -8.68 -23.72
CA SER A 221 18.90 -9.58 -24.85
C SER A 221 20.40 -9.54 -25.11
#